data_AF-A0A7L4FMM1-F1
#
_entry.id   AF-A0A7L4FMM1-F1
#
_cell.length_a   1.000
_cell.length_b   1.000
_cell.length_c   1.000
_cell.angle_alpha   90.00
_cell.angle_beta   90.00
_cell.angle_gamma   90.00
#
_symmetry.space_group_name_H-M   'P 1'
#
loop_
_entity.id
_entity.type
_entity.pdbx_description
1 polymer ?
#
loop_
_entity_poly.entity_id
_entity_poly.type
_entity_poly.pdbx_seq_one_letter_code
_entity_poly.pdbx_strand_id
1 'polypeptide(L)'
;REDCVNRGAELLMPGDQDELDFLNKILQNPTRYFWIGLSMPSAGKGWIWLNGSRLDQSQFQLSPWDGGRRCGVLRGDRIISDNCSWACQWICQKKVTQL
;
A
#
# COMPACT_ATOMS: atom_id res chain seq x y z
N ARG A 1 -6.91 2.58 7.93
CA ARG A 1 -5.84 2.32 8.94
C ARG A 1 -6.42 1.79 10.24
N GLU A 2 -7.30 2.56 10.90
CA GLU A 2 -7.86 2.21 12.20
C GLU A 2 -8.55 0.84 12.22
N ASP A 3 -9.32 0.50 11.19
CA ASP A 3 -9.94 -0.84 11.07
C ASP A 3 -8.92 -1.99 11.13
N CYS A 4 -7.77 -1.88 10.44
CA CYS A 4 -6.73 -2.90 10.53
C CYS A 4 -6.13 -2.97 11.94
N VAL A 5 -5.86 -1.82 12.56
CA VAL A 5 -5.31 -1.75 13.92
C VAL A 5 -6.25 -2.41 14.92
N ASN A 6 -7.56 -2.16 14.82
CA ASN A 6 -8.58 -2.76 15.68
C ASN A 6 -8.69 -4.29 15.51
N ARG A 7 -8.17 -4.85 14.41
CA ARG A 7 -8.09 -6.30 14.15
C ARG A 7 -6.74 -6.90 14.55
N GLY A 8 -5.86 -6.13 15.20
CA GLY A 8 -4.49 -6.53 15.50
C GLY A 8 -3.66 -6.78 14.24
N ALA A 9 -3.89 -5.94 13.22
CA ALA A 9 -3.28 -5.99 11.90
C ALA A 9 -2.79 -4.58 11.50
N GLU A 10 -2.16 -4.48 10.34
CA GLU A 10 -1.74 -3.22 9.73
C GLU A 10 -2.21 -3.15 8.28
N LEU A 11 -2.17 -1.98 7.63
CA LEU A 11 -2.43 -1.94 6.19
C LEU A 11 -1.32 -2.70 5.46
N LEU A 12 -1.66 -3.35 4.35
CA LEU A 12 -0.73 -4.11 3.52
C LEU A 12 0.56 -3.32 3.19
N MET A 13 1.71 -3.95 3.34
CA MET A 13 3.04 -3.47 2.98
C MET A 13 3.75 -4.61 2.25
N PRO A 14 3.56 -4.74 0.94
CA PRO A 14 4.16 -5.80 0.16
C PRO A 14 5.68 -5.76 0.28
N GLY A 15 6.31 -6.91 0.53
CA GLY A 15 7.76 -7.04 0.65
C GLY A 15 8.48 -6.98 -0.69
N ASP A 16 7.82 -7.43 -1.76
CA ASP A 16 8.36 -7.51 -3.12
C ASP A 16 7.23 -7.59 -4.18
N GLN A 17 7.62 -7.70 -5.45
CA GLN A 17 6.70 -7.83 -6.58
C GLN A 17 6.01 -9.21 -6.62
N ASP A 18 6.64 -10.27 -6.10
CA ASP A 18 6.05 -11.61 -6.07
C ASP A 18 4.82 -11.65 -5.15
N GLU A 19 4.89 -10.94 -4.01
CA GLU A 19 3.75 -10.76 -3.11
C GLU A 19 2.60 -9.97 -3.79
N LEU A 20 2.92 -8.92 -4.56
CA LEU A 20 1.91 -8.19 -5.34
C LEU A 20 1.23 -9.08 -6.37
N ASP A 21 2.00 -9.86 -7.12
CA ASP A 21 1.49 -10.77 -8.15
C ASP A 21 0.61 -11.87 -7.53
N PHE A 22 1.00 -12.38 -6.36
CA PHE A 22 0.22 -13.33 -5.58
C PHE A 22 -1.12 -12.73 -5.12
N LEU A 23 -1.09 -11.52 -4.56
CA LEU A 23 -2.29 -10.79 -4.14
C LEU A 23 -3.22 -10.51 -5.32
N ASN A 24 -2.67 -10.10 -6.46
CA ASN A 24 -3.45 -9.86 -7.68
C ASN A 24 -4.20 -11.12 -8.15
N LYS A 25 -3.57 -12.30 -8.04
CA LYS A 25 -4.21 -13.59 -8.32
C LYS A 25 -5.32 -13.92 -7.31
N ILE A 26 -5.07 -13.77 -6.01
CA ILE A 26 -6.06 -14.03 -4.95
C ILE A 26 -7.29 -13.13 -5.09
N LEU A 27 -7.06 -11.86 -5.40
CA LEU A 27 -8.12 -10.87 -5.58
C LEU A 27 -8.81 -10.98 -6.95
N GLN A 28 -8.42 -11.97 -7.77
CA GLN A 28 -8.97 -12.27 -9.09
C GLN A 28 -8.88 -11.09 -10.06
N ASN A 29 -7.67 -10.53 -10.21
CA ASN A 29 -7.38 -9.39 -11.09
C ASN A 29 -8.33 -8.21 -10.86
N PRO A 30 -8.38 -7.67 -9.62
CA PRO A 30 -9.36 -6.67 -9.27
C PRO A 30 -9.13 -5.39 -10.07
N THR A 31 -10.21 -4.80 -10.57
CA THR A 31 -10.19 -3.46 -11.18
C THR A 31 -10.36 -2.34 -10.14
N ARG A 32 -10.63 -2.71 -8.89
CA ARG A 32 -10.81 -1.81 -7.73
C ARG A 32 -9.48 -1.32 -7.18
N TYR A 33 -9.56 -0.26 -6.39
CA TYR A 33 -8.44 0.36 -5.70
C TYR A 33 -8.49 -0.03 -4.22
N PHE A 34 -7.34 -0.42 -3.66
CA PHE A 34 -7.22 -0.79 -2.26
C PHE A 34 -6.15 0.05 -1.58
N TRP A 35 -6.51 0.73 -0.49
CA TRP A 35 -5.55 1.41 0.36
C TRP A 35 -4.53 0.43 0.94
N ILE A 36 -3.27 0.80 0.85
CA ILE A 36 -2.11 0.08 1.43
C ILE A 36 -1.34 1.00 2.39
N GLY A 37 -0.34 0.45 3.06
CA GLY A 37 0.47 1.09 4.08
C GLY A 37 1.49 2.12 3.57
N LEU A 38 1.36 2.61 2.33
CA LEU A 38 2.30 3.55 1.73
C LEU A 38 1.77 4.99 1.79
N SER A 39 2.60 5.93 2.19
CA SER A 39 2.24 7.35 2.17
C SER A 39 3.43 8.29 1.95
N MET A 40 3.16 9.52 1.54
CA MET A 40 4.14 10.58 1.42
C MET A 40 3.88 11.66 2.50
N PRO A 41 4.83 11.92 3.42
CA PRO A 41 4.68 12.95 4.44
C PRO A 41 4.57 14.37 3.86
N SER A 42 3.85 15.26 4.55
CA SER A 42 3.65 16.67 4.13
C SER A 42 4.95 17.47 3.96
N ALA A 43 6.01 17.15 4.71
CA ALA A 43 7.32 17.79 4.60
C ALA A 43 8.17 17.26 3.43
N GLY A 44 7.64 16.31 2.65
CA GLY A 44 8.06 15.90 1.31
C GLY A 44 9.54 15.58 1.11
N LYS A 45 9.93 14.29 1.25
CA LYS A 45 11.19 13.72 0.69
C LYS A 45 11.07 12.23 0.28
N GLY A 46 9.89 11.77 -0.15
CA GLY A 46 9.68 10.42 -0.69
C GLY A 46 8.58 9.60 -0.02
N TRP A 47 8.34 8.41 -0.58
CA TRP A 47 7.34 7.45 -0.14
C TRP A 47 7.85 6.60 1.04
N ILE A 48 7.01 6.44 2.07
CA ILE A 48 7.33 5.78 3.32
C ILE A 48 6.25 4.75 3.68
N TRP A 49 6.69 3.56 4.07
CA TRP A 49 5.86 2.46 4.58
C TRP A 49 5.52 2.66 6.06
N LEU A 50 4.55 1.90 6.59
CA LEU A 50 4.13 2.04 8.00
C LEU A 50 5.24 1.76 9.01
N ASN A 51 6.18 0.88 8.66
CA ASN A 51 7.35 0.55 9.47
C ASN A 51 8.47 1.63 9.41
N GLY A 52 8.28 2.71 8.64
CA GLY A 52 9.23 3.79 8.47
C GLY A 52 10.28 3.57 7.37
N SER A 53 10.30 2.41 6.70
CA SER A 53 11.20 2.19 5.56
C SER A 53 10.75 2.99 4.34
N ARG A 54 11.70 3.33 3.47
CA ARG A 54 11.43 4.04 2.22
C ARG A 54 11.04 3.05 1.13
N LEU A 55 10.22 3.49 0.20
CA LEU A 55 9.93 2.73 -1.02
C LEU A 55 11.21 2.53 -1.82
N ASP A 56 11.50 1.27 -2.17
CA ASP A 56 12.52 0.95 -3.16
C ASP A 56 11.93 1.09 -4.56
N GLN A 57 12.38 2.11 -5.30
CA GLN A 57 11.92 2.37 -6.66
C GLN A 57 12.38 1.32 -7.69
N SER A 58 13.39 0.50 -7.35
CA SER A 58 13.79 -0.63 -8.19
C SER A 58 12.80 -1.78 -8.13
N GLN A 59 12.09 -1.94 -7.01
CA GLN A 59 11.05 -2.95 -6.82
C GLN A 59 9.67 -2.42 -7.22
N PHE A 60 9.33 -1.21 -6.80
CA PHE A 60 8.02 -0.61 -7.02
C PHE A 60 8.15 0.72 -7.74
N GLN A 61 7.91 0.70 -9.05
CA GLN A 61 7.93 1.91 -9.86
C GLN A 61 6.71 2.78 -9.55
N LEU A 62 6.92 3.80 -8.71
CA LEU A 62 5.92 4.80 -8.37
C LEU A 62 6.45 6.18 -8.73
N SER A 63 5.72 6.92 -9.56
CA SER A 63 6.12 8.25 -9.98
C SER A 63 6.30 9.17 -8.77
N PRO A 64 7.26 10.11 -8.83
CA PRO A 64 7.31 11.19 -7.86
C PRO A 64 6.05 12.05 -8.01
N TRP A 65 5.36 12.27 -6.89
CA TRP A 65 4.35 13.30 -6.62
C TRP A 65 3.60 13.92 -7.81
N ASP A 66 2.29 13.65 -7.92
CA ASP A 66 1.44 14.15 -9.01
C ASP A 66 0.40 15.21 -8.57
N GLY A 67 0.72 16.02 -7.55
CA GLY A 67 -0.10 17.19 -7.21
C GLY A 67 -1.24 16.91 -6.22
N GLY A 68 -0.94 16.23 -5.11
CA GLY A 68 -1.88 16.10 -3.98
C GLY A 68 -2.05 14.67 -3.47
N ARG A 69 -1.73 13.67 -4.31
CA ARG A 69 -1.96 12.25 -4.03
C ARG A 69 -0.86 11.67 -3.16
N ARG A 70 -1.09 11.68 -1.84
CA ARG A 70 -0.09 11.28 -0.81
C ARG A 70 -0.25 9.87 -0.29
N CYS A 71 -1.23 9.10 -0.76
CA CYS A 71 -1.48 7.75 -0.24
C CYS A 71 -1.32 6.74 -1.37
N GLY A 72 -0.64 5.62 -1.10
CA GLY A 72 -0.51 4.54 -2.07
C GLY A 72 -1.74 3.64 -2.08
N VAL A 73 -2.12 3.20 -3.26
CA VAL A 73 -3.16 2.18 -3.48
C VAL A 73 -2.62 1.06 -4.35
N LEU A 74 -3.11 -0.15 -4.09
CA LEU A 74 -2.96 -1.29 -4.99
C LEU A 74 -4.08 -1.27 -6.04
N ARG A 75 -3.70 -1.42 -7.31
CA ARG A 75 -4.62 -1.65 -8.43
C ARG A 75 -4.03 -2.71 -9.35
N GLY A 76 -4.66 -3.88 -9.40
CA GLY A 76 -4.07 -5.05 -10.06
C GLY A 76 -2.75 -5.45 -9.37
N ASP A 77 -1.69 -5.58 -10.16
CA ASP A 77 -0.31 -5.90 -9.79
C ASP A 77 0.58 -4.67 -9.53
N ARG A 78 -0.02 -3.47 -9.46
CA ARG A 78 0.73 -2.20 -9.37
C ARG A 78 0.33 -1.36 -8.19
N ILE A 79 1.33 -0.65 -7.66
CA ILE A 79 1.14 0.43 -6.71
C ILE A 79 1.04 1.75 -7.48
N ILE A 80 0.02 2.55 -7.17
CA ILE A 80 -0.14 3.91 -7.68
C ILE A 80 -0.43 4.89 -6.54
N SER A 81 -0.35 6.19 -6.79
CA SER A 81 -0.71 7.24 -5.84
C SER A 81 -2.15 7.68 -5.99
N ASP A 82 -2.85 7.89 -4.87
CA ASP A 82 -4.18 8.50 -4.86
C ASP A 82 -4.40 9.53 -3.73
N ASN A 83 -5.48 10.30 -3.86
CA ASN A 83 -5.90 11.28 -2.87
C ASN A 83 -6.40 10.56 -1.61
N CYS A 84 -5.70 10.76 -0.49
CA CYS A 84 -6.00 10.10 0.78
C CYS A 84 -7.45 10.25 1.26
N SER A 85 -8.18 11.25 0.79
CA SER A 85 -9.57 11.51 1.15
C SER A 85 -10.58 10.74 0.29
N TRP A 86 -10.15 10.02 -0.75
CA TRP A 86 -11.05 9.23 -1.58
C TRP A 86 -11.51 7.95 -0.89
N ALA A 87 -12.77 7.60 -1.14
CA ALA A 87 -13.35 6.36 -0.64
C ALA A 87 -12.80 5.18 -1.46
N CYS A 88 -12.01 4.33 -0.83
CA CYS A 88 -11.55 3.06 -1.38
C CYS A 88 -11.64 1.96 -0.32
N GLN A 89 -11.70 0.70 -0.76
CA GLN A 89 -11.51 -0.44 0.14
C GLN A 89 -10.05 -0.48 0.62
N TRP A 90 -9.74 -1.35 1.58
CA TRP A 90 -8.38 -1.50 2.11
C TRP A 90 -8.06 -2.96 2.34
N ILE A 91 -6.76 -3.28 2.31
CA ILE A 91 -6.25 -4.62 2.62
C ILE A 91 -5.46 -4.53 3.92
N CYS A 92 -5.79 -5.39 4.88
CA CYS A 92 -5.03 -5.55 6.11
C CYS A 92 -4.11 -6.77 6.00
N GLN A 93 -2.87 -6.65 6.48
CA GLN A 93 -1.95 -7.76 6.67
C GLN A 93 -1.72 -8.00 8.16
N LYS A 94 -1.51 -9.26 8.53
CA LYS A 94 -1.14 -9.66 9.89
C LYS A 94 -0.03 -10.68 9.81
N LYS A 95 1.03 -10.47 10.60
CA LYS A 95 2.10 -11.48 10.73
C LYS A 95 1.54 -12.70 11.43
N VAL A 96 1.80 -13.87 10.87
CA VAL A 96 1.52 -15.14 11.56
C VAL A 96 2.47 -15.22 12.75
N THR A 97 1.93 -15.23 13.96
CA THR A 97 2.71 -15.52 15.16
C THR A 97 2.83 -17.04 15.23
N GLN A 98 4.03 -17.59 15.05
CA GLN A 98 4.27 -18.98 15.42
C GLN A 98 4.26 -19.04 16.95
N LEU A 99 3.35 -19.86 17.50
CA LEU A 99 3.26 -20.17 18.93
C LEU A 99 4.37 -21.13 19.34
#